data_AF-A0A0L7LZL8-F1
#
_entry.id   AF-A0A0L7LZL8-F1
#
_cell.length_a   1.000
_cell.length_b   1.000
_cell.length_c   1.000
_cell.angle_alpha   90.00
_cell.angle_beta   90.00
_cell.angle_gamma   90.00
#
_symmetry.space_group_name_H-M   'P 1'
#
loop_
_entity.id
_entity.type
_entity.pdbx_description
1 polymer ?
#
loop_
_entity_poly.entity_id
_entity_poly.type
_entity_poly.pdbx_seq_one_letter_code
_entity_poly.pdbx_strand_id
1 'polypeptide(L)'
;MRLFVYYLKNKNLLKVNNFHKILRSYKIEKMNNNTNGEIIIPQEYLEKSECLFKELKELNINFKEVKHGLAATIKDLLEMNLENSTNILKNLFLKDKKKNYFLICTLNNKTVDLKNLSNILKTNNLRFVDENNLNNILNIQPGCLSPLAIKNDKENIVKLYFDEEIKNMQEVIIHPLHNYSSLYIKTQDVIKFCESFNHAPEYVQIKEDTTSKARVDKKEDVQEEMAKNEELQNNNNNNKNNSNSNNNNNNNNNHIKDTILKGKLLSNNEVEDNKSKDSNILGITSKKIENFSDWYTQVIVKSELIEYYDISGCYILRPAAYYIWECVQAFFNKEIKKLNEENSYFPLFVTQDRLDKEKNRIEENRPEVAWVTKYGDSNLPEEIAIRPTSETIMYSVFPKWIRSYRDLPLKLNQWNTVVRWEFKQPTPFIRTREFLWQEGHTAHKNEEEAVKLVFDILDLYRRWYEEYLAVPIIKGIKSEGEKFGGANFTSTAEAFISENGRAIQAATSHYLGTNFAKMFKIEFEDENEVKQYVHQTSWGCTTRSIVYDNDTW
;
A
#
# COMPACT_ATOMS: atom_id res chain seq x y z
N MET A 1 9.85 6.19 -4.41
CA MET A 1 9.11 6.66 -3.20
C MET A 1 9.91 6.89 -1.91
N ARG A 2 10.64 5.92 -1.28
CA ARG A 2 11.44 6.22 -0.04
C ARG A 2 12.54 7.29 -0.24
N LEU A 3 13.05 7.44 -1.46
CA LEU A 3 13.95 8.51 -1.88
C LEU A 3 13.27 9.90 -1.97
N PHE A 4 11.96 9.93 -2.26
CA PHE A 4 11.18 11.16 -2.34
C PHE A 4 11.05 11.84 -0.97
N VAL A 5 10.83 11.01 0.05
CA VAL A 5 10.83 11.40 1.46
C VAL A 5 12.19 11.94 1.92
N TYR A 6 13.31 11.43 1.38
CA TYR A 6 14.64 11.95 1.70
C TYR A 6 14.97 13.26 0.99
N TYR A 7 14.51 13.40 -0.26
CA TYR A 7 14.65 14.62 -1.08
C TYR A 7 14.04 15.85 -0.39
N LEU A 8 12.90 15.70 0.29
CA LEU A 8 12.24 16.79 1.02
C LEU A 8 12.99 17.28 2.27
N LYS A 9 13.85 16.44 2.86
CA LYS A 9 14.56 16.78 4.10
C LYS A 9 15.83 17.62 3.89
N ASN A 10 16.42 17.62 2.68
CA ASN A 10 17.74 18.24 2.43
C ASN A 10 17.72 19.16 1.22
N LYS A 11 17.28 20.42 1.41
CA LYS A 11 17.08 21.42 0.35
C LYS A 11 18.37 22.00 -0.29
N ASN A 12 19.55 21.38 -0.16
CA ASN A 12 20.81 22.02 -0.57
C ASN A 12 21.90 21.12 -1.21
N LEU A 13 21.59 19.91 -1.71
CA LEU A 13 22.64 19.06 -2.31
C LEU A 13 22.30 18.58 -3.73
N LEU A 14 22.84 19.34 -4.69
CA LEU A 14 23.52 18.94 -5.93
C LEU A 14 22.79 18.10 -7.01
N LYS A 15 23.12 18.51 -8.25
CA LYS A 15 22.69 18.04 -9.56
C LYS A 15 22.63 16.52 -9.73
N VAL A 16 21.56 16.12 -10.43
CA VAL A 16 21.25 14.79 -10.98
C VAL A 16 22.45 14.24 -11.76
N ASN A 17 23.00 13.10 -11.30
CA ASN A 17 23.65 12.04 -12.10
C ASN A 17 24.37 10.96 -11.27
N ASN A 18 24.08 10.80 -9.97
CA ASN A 18 24.70 9.73 -9.16
C ASN A 18 23.75 9.08 -8.14
N PHE A 19 22.55 8.71 -8.59
CA PHE A 19 21.50 8.11 -7.77
C PHE A 19 21.94 6.82 -7.05
N HIS A 20 22.76 5.98 -7.69
CA HIS A 20 23.30 4.76 -7.09
C HIS A 20 24.42 5.00 -6.06
N LYS A 21 25.24 6.03 -6.22
CA LYS A 21 26.28 6.39 -5.24
C LYS A 21 25.67 7.04 -3.98
N ILE A 22 24.60 7.82 -4.16
CA ILE A 22 23.89 8.51 -3.06
C ILE A 22 23.04 7.53 -2.23
N LEU A 23 22.40 6.54 -2.86
CA LEU A 23 21.74 5.42 -2.16
C LEU A 23 22.72 4.65 -1.26
N ARG A 24 23.95 4.46 -1.75
CA ARG A 24 25.03 3.76 -1.05
C ARG A 24 25.54 4.61 0.13
N SER A 25 25.77 5.92 -0.07
CA SER A 25 26.22 6.81 1.00
C SER A 25 25.16 7.11 2.05
N TYR A 26 23.87 7.21 1.70
CA TYR A 26 22.79 7.46 2.68
C TYR A 26 22.47 6.25 3.56
N LYS A 27 22.55 5.01 3.02
CA LYS A 27 22.41 3.79 3.81
C LYS A 27 23.62 3.60 4.75
N ILE A 28 24.82 3.96 4.27
CA ILE A 28 26.06 4.02 5.07
C ILE A 28 25.97 5.13 6.13
N GLU A 29 25.46 6.32 5.84
CA GLU A 29 25.29 7.41 6.82
C GLU A 29 24.17 7.12 7.82
N LYS A 30 23.09 6.42 7.49
CA LYS A 30 22.08 6.04 8.50
C LYS A 30 22.52 4.85 9.34
N MET A 31 23.44 4.02 8.83
CA MET A 31 24.15 3.00 9.61
C MET A 31 25.32 3.60 10.43
N ASN A 32 25.95 4.67 9.96
CA ASN A 32 27.11 5.31 10.62
C ASN A 32 26.76 6.58 11.43
N ASN A 33 25.61 7.21 11.25
CA ASN A 33 25.12 8.33 12.10
C ASN A 33 24.37 7.82 13.34
N ASN A 34 24.56 6.52 13.66
CA ASN A 34 24.47 5.97 15.00
C ASN A 34 25.88 5.73 15.61
N THR A 35 26.89 6.50 15.21
CA THR A 35 28.13 6.65 16.00
C THR A 35 27.87 7.75 17.04
N ASN A 36 27.27 7.44 18.20
CA ASN A 36 27.84 6.65 19.28
C ASN A 36 26.78 5.86 20.08
N GLY A 37 25.78 5.28 19.41
CA GLY A 37 24.75 4.47 20.08
C GLY A 37 25.14 3.00 20.06
N GLU A 38 25.41 2.40 21.21
CA GLU A 38 25.50 0.95 21.34
C GLU A 38 24.28 0.27 20.68
N ILE A 39 24.49 -0.82 19.94
CA ILE A 39 23.38 -1.63 19.41
C ILE A 39 22.69 -2.28 20.62
N ILE A 40 21.51 -1.78 20.97
CA ILE A 40 20.72 -2.29 22.10
C ILE A 40 19.91 -3.50 21.63
N ILE A 41 20.25 -4.67 22.15
CA ILE A 41 19.43 -5.89 22.03
C ILE A 41 18.35 -5.78 23.12
N PRO A 42 17.05 -5.93 22.80
CA PRO A 42 16.01 -5.90 23.82
C PRO A 42 16.26 -6.96 24.89
N GLN A 43 16.01 -6.62 26.16
CA GLN A 43 16.39 -7.41 27.34
C GLN A 43 15.98 -8.89 27.25
N GLU A 44 14.76 -9.18 26.79
CA GLU A 44 14.26 -10.56 26.63
C GLU A 44 15.12 -11.39 25.64
N TYR A 45 15.59 -10.79 24.55
CA TYR A 45 16.43 -11.49 23.57
C TYR A 45 17.87 -11.64 24.05
N LEU A 46 18.36 -10.66 24.82
CA LEU A 46 19.67 -10.70 25.43
C LEU A 46 19.76 -11.86 26.44
N GLU A 47 18.75 -12.02 27.30
CA GLU A 47 18.71 -13.13 28.26
C GLU A 47 18.70 -14.51 27.56
N LYS A 48 17.96 -14.64 26.45
CA LYS A 48 17.92 -15.86 25.64
C LYS A 48 19.28 -16.18 25.00
N SER A 49 19.97 -15.19 24.43
CA SER A 49 21.29 -15.42 23.83
C SER A 49 22.39 -15.61 24.86
N GLU A 50 22.34 -14.95 26.02
CA GLU A 50 23.29 -15.17 27.12
C GLU A 50 23.20 -16.60 27.66
N CYS A 51 21.99 -17.13 27.82
CA CYS A 51 21.77 -18.53 28.19
C CYS A 51 22.38 -19.49 27.16
N LEU A 52 22.14 -19.24 25.87
CA LEU A 52 22.75 -20.01 24.78
C LEU A 52 24.28 -19.91 24.76
N PHE A 53 24.84 -18.71 24.98
CA PHE A 53 26.29 -18.50 24.98
C PHE A 53 26.97 -19.21 26.13
N LYS A 54 26.31 -19.32 27.29
CA LYS A 54 26.80 -20.12 28.41
C LYS A 54 26.88 -21.61 28.03
N GLU A 55 25.85 -22.15 27.40
CA GLU A 55 25.83 -23.55 26.95
C GLU A 55 26.89 -23.82 25.87
N LEU A 56 27.06 -22.91 24.90
CA LEU A 56 28.13 -23.03 23.90
C LEU A 56 29.51 -23.09 24.59
N LYS A 57 29.76 -22.24 25.59
CA LYS A 57 31.02 -22.26 26.37
C LYS A 57 31.19 -23.55 27.17
N GLU A 58 30.14 -24.06 27.80
CA GLU A 58 30.16 -25.33 28.55
C GLU A 58 30.49 -26.52 27.64
N LEU A 59 30.05 -26.48 26.38
CA LEU A 59 30.39 -27.46 25.34
C LEU A 59 31.77 -27.23 24.70
N ASN A 60 32.57 -26.28 25.20
CA ASN A 60 33.85 -25.85 24.60
C ASN A 60 33.72 -25.45 23.12
N ILE A 61 32.64 -24.76 22.76
CA ILE A 61 32.39 -24.24 21.42
C ILE A 61 32.80 -22.77 21.35
N ASN A 62 33.70 -22.45 20.44
CA ASN A 62 34.14 -21.09 20.18
C ASN A 62 33.27 -20.44 19.10
N PHE A 63 32.88 -19.19 19.33
CA PHE A 63 32.12 -18.39 18.36
C PHE A 63 32.56 -16.93 18.42
N LYS A 64 32.37 -16.20 17.32
CA LYS A 64 32.50 -14.75 17.25
C LYS A 64 31.12 -14.15 17.01
N GLU A 65 30.64 -13.36 17.96
CA GLU A 65 29.40 -12.59 17.81
C GLU A 65 29.68 -11.28 17.08
N VAL A 66 28.90 -10.99 16.04
CA VAL A 66 28.85 -9.69 15.39
C VAL A 66 27.46 -9.10 15.61
N LYS A 67 27.38 -8.08 16.45
CA LYS A 67 26.14 -7.33 16.69
C LYS A 67 25.81 -6.48 15.47
N HIS A 68 24.56 -6.54 15.05
CA HIS A 68 24.05 -5.76 13.94
C HIS A 68 22.63 -5.26 14.28
N GLY A 69 22.12 -4.29 13.51
CA GLY A 69 20.71 -3.89 13.66
C GLY A 69 19.75 -5.06 13.38
N LEU A 70 18.45 -4.87 13.62
CA LEU A 70 17.44 -5.90 13.35
C LEU A 70 17.52 -6.40 11.88
N ALA A 71 17.78 -7.70 11.70
CA ALA A 71 17.82 -8.40 10.41
C ALA A 71 16.65 -9.40 10.31
N ALA A 72 15.48 -8.97 9.82
CA ALA A 72 14.30 -9.83 9.77
C ALA A 72 14.38 -10.89 8.66
N THR A 73 15.19 -10.65 7.63
CA THR A 73 15.35 -11.53 6.47
C THR A 73 16.81 -11.76 6.13
N ILE A 74 17.09 -12.85 5.39
CA ILE A 74 18.41 -13.13 4.82
C ILE A 74 18.92 -12.00 3.93
N LYS A 75 17.99 -11.31 3.23
CA LYS A 75 18.34 -10.16 2.41
C LYS A 75 18.85 -9.00 3.27
N ASP A 76 18.23 -8.74 4.42
CA ASP A 76 18.72 -7.75 5.38
C ASP A 76 20.12 -8.11 5.86
N LEU A 77 20.38 -9.40 6.11
CA LEU A 77 21.69 -9.89 6.56
C LEU A 77 22.80 -9.75 5.51
N LEU A 78 22.47 -10.08 4.26
CA LEU A 78 23.38 -9.91 3.12
C LEU A 78 23.72 -8.42 2.88
N GLU A 79 22.80 -7.51 3.18
CA GLU A 79 23.00 -6.06 3.05
C GLU A 79 23.86 -5.45 4.17
N MET A 80 24.14 -6.19 5.25
CA MET A 80 24.98 -5.75 6.37
C MET A 80 26.49 -5.93 6.13
N ASN A 81 26.88 -6.42 4.94
CA ASN A 81 28.29 -6.67 4.55
C ASN A 81 29.08 -7.49 5.56
N LEU A 82 28.43 -8.50 6.16
CA LEU A 82 29.12 -9.51 6.96
C LEU A 82 30.24 -10.16 6.12
N GLU A 83 31.44 -10.29 6.70
CA GLU A 83 32.53 -11.04 6.09
C GLU A 83 32.05 -12.46 5.78
N ASN A 84 32.38 -13.00 4.60
CA ASN A 84 31.96 -14.34 4.16
C ASN A 84 30.45 -14.58 4.17
N SER A 85 29.66 -13.60 3.71
CA SER A 85 28.18 -13.66 3.70
C SER A 85 27.57 -14.82 2.89
N THR A 86 28.34 -15.50 2.05
CA THR A 86 27.95 -16.77 1.41
C THR A 86 27.78 -17.91 2.40
N ASN A 87 28.35 -17.80 3.60
CA ASN A 87 28.31 -18.85 4.63
C ASN A 87 27.10 -18.73 5.57
N ILE A 88 26.20 -17.78 5.30
CA ILE A 88 24.96 -17.61 6.07
C ILE A 88 24.03 -18.78 5.77
N LEU A 89 23.57 -19.43 6.84
CA LEU A 89 22.57 -20.49 6.71
C LEU A 89 21.15 -19.92 6.66
N LYS A 90 20.38 -20.45 5.73
CA LYS A 90 18.93 -20.35 5.66
C LYS A 90 18.32 -21.58 6.32
N ASN A 91 17.35 -21.35 7.19
CA ASN A 91 16.66 -22.42 7.91
C ASN A 91 15.18 -22.45 7.51
N LEU A 92 14.63 -23.64 7.31
CA LEU A 92 13.22 -23.87 7.00
C LEU A 92 12.66 -24.86 8.03
N PHE A 93 11.57 -24.48 8.70
CA PHE A 93 10.85 -25.38 9.60
C PHE A 93 9.55 -25.84 8.94
N LEU A 94 9.49 -27.14 8.63
CA LEU A 94 8.45 -27.76 7.82
C LEU A 94 7.74 -28.87 8.59
N LYS A 95 6.49 -29.13 8.20
CA LYS A 95 5.70 -30.28 8.65
C LYS A 95 5.03 -31.00 7.49
N ASP A 96 4.80 -32.29 7.65
CA ASP A 96 3.98 -33.07 6.73
C ASP A 96 2.51 -33.20 7.20
N LYS A 97 1.70 -33.98 6.48
CA LYS A 97 0.30 -34.27 6.86
C LYS A 97 0.17 -35.07 8.16
N LYS A 98 1.17 -35.87 8.52
CA LYS A 98 1.20 -36.71 9.71
C LYS A 98 1.74 -35.98 10.94
N LYS A 99 2.05 -34.68 10.81
CA LYS A 99 2.68 -33.85 11.84
C LYS A 99 4.09 -34.35 12.22
N ASN A 100 4.84 -34.90 11.28
CA ASN A 100 6.28 -35.01 11.44
C ASN A 100 6.92 -33.64 11.17
N TYR A 101 7.89 -33.24 12.00
CA TYR A 101 8.53 -31.93 11.93
C TYR A 101 9.97 -32.05 11.42
N PHE A 102 10.36 -31.11 10.56
CA PHE A 102 11.64 -31.11 9.87
C PHE A 102 12.28 -29.72 9.95
N LEU A 103 13.50 -29.64 10.46
CA LEU A 103 14.33 -28.43 10.40
C LEU A 103 15.39 -28.61 9.33
N ILE A 104 15.30 -27.85 8.25
CA ILE A 104 16.18 -27.94 7.09
C ILE A 104 17.12 -26.73 7.08
N CYS A 105 18.41 -26.97 7.05
CA CYS A 105 19.46 -25.96 6.98
C CYS A 105 20.17 -26.03 5.63
N THR A 106 20.23 -24.91 4.92
CA THR A 106 20.84 -24.80 3.58
C THR A 106 21.56 -23.47 3.45
N LEU A 107 22.40 -23.30 2.43
CA LEU A 107 23.00 -22.00 2.12
C LEU A 107 21.96 -20.97 1.68
N ASN A 108 22.21 -19.70 1.99
CA ASN A 108 21.33 -18.58 1.69
C ASN A 108 21.06 -18.33 0.19
N ASN A 109 21.98 -18.72 -0.67
CA ASN A 109 21.89 -18.59 -2.13
C ASN A 109 21.01 -19.67 -2.78
N LYS A 110 20.65 -20.74 -2.05
CA LYS A 110 19.85 -21.84 -2.58
C LYS A 110 18.35 -21.61 -2.44
N THR A 111 17.63 -21.96 -3.50
CA THR A 111 16.17 -22.06 -3.50
C THR A 111 15.76 -23.51 -3.29
N VAL A 112 14.85 -23.77 -2.35
CA VAL A 112 14.43 -25.12 -1.97
C VAL A 112 13.07 -25.43 -2.60
N ASP A 113 13.02 -26.39 -3.53
CA ASP A 113 11.77 -26.95 -4.05
C ASP A 113 11.20 -27.96 -3.05
N LEU A 114 10.06 -27.62 -2.44
CA LEU A 114 9.40 -28.46 -1.46
C LEU A 114 8.91 -29.80 -2.04
N LYS A 115 8.61 -29.88 -3.35
CA LYS A 115 8.18 -31.15 -3.97
C LYS A 115 9.35 -32.11 -4.08
N ASN A 116 10.48 -31.63 -4.58
CA ASN A 116 11.71 -32.41 -4.65
C ASN A 116 12.17 -32.82 -3.24
N LEU A 117 12.16 -31.86 -2.30
CA LEU A 117 12.49 -32.14 -0.91
C LEU A 117 11.55 -33.19 -0.28
N SER A 118 10.25 -33.15 -0.58
CA SER A 118 9.28 -34.16 -0.13
C SER A 118 9.66 -35.57 -0.61
N ASN A 119 10.12 -35.70 -1.85
CA ASN A 119 10.59 -36.98 -2.40
C ASN A 119 11.88 -37.44 -1.71
N ILE A 120 12.84 -36.54 -1.49
CA ILE A 120 14.11 -36.84 -0.80
C ILE A 120 13.85 -37.31 0.63
N LEU A 121 12.98 -36.60 1.36
CA LEU A 121 12.60 -36.92 2.73
C LEU A 121 11.59 -38.07 2.84
N LYS A 122 11.18 -38.67 1.71
CA LYS A 122 10.19 -39.76 1.62
C LYS A 122 8.89 -39.44 2.37
N THR A 123 8.45 -38.19 2.27
CA THR A 123 7.19 -37.70 2.86
C THR A 123 6.31 -37.07 1.79
N ASN A 124 5.07 -36.71 2.16
CA ASN A 124 4.10 -36.10 1.27
C ASN A 124 3.61 -34.77 1.87
N ASN A 125 3.48 -33.75 1.00
CA ASN A 125 2.82 -32.48 1.31
C ASN A 125 3.51 -31.71 2.45
N LEU A 126 4.81 -31.46 2.27
CA LEU A 126 5.58 -30.53 3.11
C LEU A 126 4.98 -29.12 3.03
N ARG A 127 4.81 -28.50 4.19
CA ARG A 127 4.37 -27.11 4.36
C ARG A 127 5.08 -26.48 5.54
N PHE A 128 5.15 -25.16 5.57
CA PHE A 128 5.70 -24.45 6.72
C PHE A 128 4.89 -24.70 7.99
N VAL A 129 5.59 -24.74 9.11
CA VAL A 129 4.99 -24.78 10.44
C VAL A 129 4.45 -23.38 10.78
N ASP A 130 3.24 -23.31 11.34
CA ASP A 130 2.62 -22.08 11.81
C ASP A 130 3.30 -21.55 13.08
N GLU A 131 3.11 -20.26 13.36
CA GLU A 131 3.75 -19.54 14.47
C GLU A 131 3.50 -20.18 15.85
N ASN A 132 2.27 -20.65 16.11
CA ASN A 132 1.94 -21.30 17.37
C ASN A 132 2.75 -22.58 17.57
N ASN A 133 2.83 -23.44 16.54
CA ASN A 133 3.64 -24.65 16.62
C ASN A 133 5.14 -24.36 16.62
N LEU A 134 5.62 -23.31 15.93
CA LEU A 134 7.02 -22.90 15.97
C LEU A 134 7.43 -22.49 17.40
N ASN A 135 6.60 -21.68 18.07
CA ASN A 135 6.85 -21.26 19.44
C ASN A 135 6.72 -22.42 20.43
N ASN A 136 5.70 -23.27 20.29
CA ASN A 136 5.50 -24.40 21.20
C ASN A 136 6.62 -25.46 21.12
N ILE A 137 7.19 -25.70 19.93
CA ILE A 137 8.19 -26.75 19.71
C ILE A 137 9.62 -26.22 19.91
N LEU A 138 9.94 -25.06 19.32
CA LEU A 138 11.30 -24.54 19.29
C LEU A 138 11.49 -23.26 20.13
N ASN A 139 10.44 -22.76 20.79
CA ASN A 139 10.47 -21.56 21.64
C ASN A 139 11.14 -20.34 20.98
N ILE A 140 10.83 -20.13 19.70
CA ILE A 140 11.37 -19.05 18.88
C ILE A 140 10.24 -18.35 18.09
N GLN A 141 10.47 -17.07 17.82
CA GLN A 141 9.60 -16.26 16.98
C GLN A 141 9.92 -16.46 15.49
N PRO A 142 8.95 -16.23 14.58
CA PRO A 142 9.20 -16.22 13.14
C PRO A 142 10.38 -15.29 12.79
N GLY A 143 11.26 -15.76 11.90
CA GLY A 143 12.47 -15.04 11.51
C GLY A 143 13.69 -15.28 12.39
N CYS A 144 13.56 -15.86 13.59
CA CYS A 144 14.68 -16.17 14.50
C CYS A 144 15.18 -17.62 14.38
N LEU A 145 14.74 -18.34 13.34
CA LEU A 145 15.01 -19.77 13.17
C LEU A 145 16.50 -20.03 12.91
N SER A 146 17.08 -20.90 13.73
CA SER A 146 18.50 -21.25 13.73
C SER A 146 18.66 -22.74 14.05
N PRO A 147 19.72 -23.43 13.58
CA PRO A 147 20.03 -24.79 14.04
C PRO A 147 20.17 -24.87 15.56
N LEU A 148 20.60 -23.78 16.20
CA LEU A 148 20.73 -23.70 17.66
C LEU A 148 19.39 -23.75 18.38
N ALA A 149 18.26 -23.51 17.70
CA ALA A 149 16.92 -23.60 18.31
C ALA A 149 16.56 -25.03 18.72
N ILE A 150 17.28 -26.02 18.19
CA ILE A 150 17.01 -27.44 18.45
C ILE A 150 17.14 -27.81 19.93
N LYS A 151 17.91 -27.05 20.73
CA LYS A 151 17.99 -27.22 22.19
C LYS A 151 16.62 -27.14 22.90
N ASN A 152 15.64 -26.50 22.26
CA ASN A 152 14.32 -26.28 22.83
C ASN A 152 13.36 -27.45 22.51
N ASP A 153 13.71 -28.36 21.60
CA ASP A 153 12.92 -29.56 21.29
C ASP A 153 13.13 -30.64 22.36
N LYS A 154 12.42 -30.51 23.48
CA LYS A 154 12.53 -31.43 24.62
C LYS A 154 11.99 -32.83 24.33
N GLU A 155 11.12 -32.96 23.33
CA GLU A 155 10.46 -34.22 22.98
C GLU A 155 11.21 -34.96 21.85
N ASN A 156 12.25 -34.35 21.28
CA ASN A 156 13.04 -34.86 20.15
C ASN A 156 12.15 -35.24 18.94
N ILE A 157 11.11 -34.44 18.67
CA ILE A 157 10.14 -34.67 17.59
C ILE A 157 10.57 -34.06 16.25
N VAL A 158 11.59 -33.19 16.26
CA VAL A 158 12.13 -32.51 15.08
C VAL A 158 13.28 -33.31 14.48
N LYS A 159 13.15 -33.63 13.19
CA LYS A 159 14.24 -34.19 12.40
C LYS A 159 15.09 -33.07 11.80
N LEU A 160 16.39 -33.08 12.09
CA LEU A 160 17.32 -32.08 11.60
C LEU A 160 18.00 -32.54 10.31
N TYR A 161 17.98 -31.70 9.29
CA TYR A 161 18.59 -31.96 7.99
C TYR A 161 19.53 -30.82 7.59
N PHE A 162 20.77 -31.15 7.23
CA PHE A 162 21.72 -30.21 6.65
C PHE A 162 21.90 -30.51 5.16
N ASP A 163 22.03 -29.46 4.34
CA ASP A 163 22.50 -29.61 2.98
C ASP A 163 23.91 -30.22 2.96
N GLU A 164 24.18 -31.14 2.03
CA GLU A 164 25.48 -31.81 1.90
C GLU A 164 26.64 -30.82 1.76
N GLU A 165 26.40 -29.66 1.13
CA GLU A 165 27.41 -28.61 0.98
C GLU A 165 27.87 -28.01 2.30
N ILE A 166 26.99 -27.98 3.33
CA ILE A 166 27.34 -27.47 4.66
C ILE A 166 28.43 -28.34 5.29
N LYS A 167 28.42 -29.65 5.04
CA LYS A 167 29.36 -30.62 5.64
C LYS A 167 30.83 -30.25 5.42
N ASN A 168 31.14 -29.65 4.28
CA ASN A 168 32.52 -29.33 3.88
C ASN A 168 32.92 -27.88 4.20
N MET A 169 32.02 -27.08 4.77
CA MET A 169 32.32 -25.71 5.16
C MET A 169 33.13 -25.68 6.45
N GLN A 170 34.14 -24.81 6.52
CA GLN A 170 34.91 -24.61 7.75
C GLN A 170 34.12 -23.83 8.81
N GLU A 171 33.30 -22.88 8.38
CA GLU A 171 32.59 -21.93 9.24
C GLU A 171 31.25 -21.56 8.62
N VAL A 172 30.23 -21.40 9.47
CA VAL A 172 28.88 -20.95 9.11
C VAL A 172 28.47 -19.73 9.91
N ILE A 173 27.54 -18.96 9.35
CA ILE A 173 26.97 -17.79 10.00
C ILE A 173 25.51 -18.07 10.34
N ILE A 174 25.16 -18.01 11.63
CA ILE A 174 23.81 -18.32 12.15
C ILE A 174 23.38 -17.33 13.25
N HIS A 175 22.08 -17.19 13.49
CA HIS A 175 21.55 -16.33 14.54
C HIS A 175 21.49 -17.01 15.92
N PRO A 176 21.74 -16.29 17.02
CA PRO A 176 21.65 -16.80 18.39
C PRO A 176 20.22 -16.72 18.94
N LEU A 177 19.24 -17.26 18.20
CA LEU A 177 17.80 -17.26 18.55
C LEU A 177 17.13 -15.87 18.55
N HIS A 178 17.82 -14.84 18.04
CA HIS A 178 17.28 -13.51 17.78
C HIS A 178 18.00 -12.84 16.60
N ASN A 179 17.42 -11.77 16.08
CA ASN A 179 17.82 -11.15 14.80
C ASN A 179 18.66 -9.86 14.96
N TYR A 180 19.37 -9.72 16.07
CA TYR A 180 20.18 -8.52 16.41
C TYR A 180 21.69 -8.81 16.46
N SER A 181 22.09 -10.06 16.25
CA SER A 181 23.50 -10.43 16.10
C SER A 181 23.60 -11.73 15.31
N SER A 182 24.78 -11.94 14.73
CA SER A 182 25.13 -13.16 14.01
C SER A 182 26.35 -13.79 14.63
N LEU A 183 26.36 -15.12 14.68
CA LEU A 183 27.47 -15.92 15.18
C LEU A 183 28.25 -16.51 14.01
N TYR A 184 29.55 -16.25 14.00
CA TYR A 184 30.52 -17.00 13.23
C TYR A 184 30.98 -18.19 14.07
N ILE A 185 30.71 -19.39 13.59
CA ILE A 185 30.91 -20.64 14.34
C ILE A 185 31.40 -21.73 13.39
N LYS A 186 32.32 -22.57 13.85
CA LYS A 186 32.79 -23.70 13.05
C LYS A 186 31.64 -24.67 12.79
N THR A 187 31.53 -25.17 11.58
CA THR A 187 30.46 -26.11 11.21
C THR A 187 30.45 -27.33 12.13
N GLN A 188 31.63 -27.88 12.45
CA GLN A 188 31.76 -29.04 13.34
C GLN A 188 31.25 -28.75 14.76
N ASP A 189 31.38 -27.51 15.23
CA ASP A 189 30.88 -27.11 16.53
C ASP A 189 29.36 -26.95 16.53
N VAL A 190 28.76 -26.49 15.43
CA VAL A 190 27.29 -26.50 15.26
C VAL A 190 26.76 -27.93 15.26
N ILE A 191 27.43 -28.84 14.56
CA ILE A 191 27.06 -30.27 14.54
C ILE A 191 27.16 -30.85 15.95
N LYS A 192 28.28 -30.63 16.65
CA LYS A 192 28.49 -31.06 18.04
C LYS A 192 27.41 -30.52 18.98
N PHE A 193 27.01 -29.25 18.81
CA PHE A 193 25.92 -28.66 19.56
C PHE A 193 24.62 -29.44 19.33
N CYS A 194 24.21 -29.66 18.08
CA CYS A 194 22.97 -30.35 17.76
C CYS A 194 22.98 -31.81 18.29
N GLU A 195 24.12 -32.51 18.18
CA GLU A 195 24.31 -33.86 18.72
C GLU A 195 24.15 -33.91 20.25
N SER A 196 24.62 -32.89 20.98
CA SER A 196 24.48 -32.82 22.45
C SER A 196 23.02 -32.73 22.92
N PHE A 197 22.11 -32.33 22.03
CA PHE A 197 20.66 -32.30 22.25
C PHE A 197 19.94 -33.45 21.54
N ASN A 198 20.62 -34.53 21.16
CA ASN A 198 20.07 -35.70 20.45
C ASN A 198 19.55 -35.42 19.03
N HIS A 199 20.03 -34.36 18.38
CA HIS A 199 19.66 -34.01 17.02
C HIS A 199 20.87 -34.03 16.09
N ALA A 200 21.44 -35.21 15.87
CA ALA A 200 22.47 -35.38 14.85
C ALA A 200 21.87 -35.06 13.45
N PRO A 201 22.48 -34.14 12.67
CA PRO A 201 21.93 -33.76 11.37
C PRO A 201 22.06 -34.90 10.35
N GLU A 202 20.96 -35.23 9.69
CA GLU A 202 20.98 -36.04 8.47
C GLU A 202 21.34 -35.15 7.27
N TYR A 203 22.09 -35.68 6.30
CA TYR A 203 22.51 -34.89 5.13
C TYR A 203 21.65 -35.18 3.92
N VAL A 204 21.24 -34.12 3.21
CA VAL A 204 20.42 -34.20 2.00
C VAL A 204 21.00 -33.34 0.90
N GLN A 205 20.97 -33.84 -0.34
CA GLN A 205 21.43 -33.07 -1.49
C GLN A 205 20.32 -32.14 -2.00
N ILE A 206 20.44 -30.85 -1.74
CA ILE A 206 19.48 -29.85 -2.22
C ILE A 206 19.98 -29.29 -3.57
N LYS A 207 19.33 -29.71 -4.66
CA LYS A 207 19.65 -29.28 -6.04
C LYS A 207 19.08 -27.88 -6.32
N GLU A 208 19.84 -27.08 -7.07
CA GLU A 208 19.36 -25.82 -7.64
C GLU A 208 18.24 -26.06 -8.66
N ASP A 209 17.19 -25.23 -8.62
CA ASP A 209 16.07 -25.32 -9.55
C ASP A 209 16.44 -24.71 -10.92
N THR A 210 16.85 -25.57 -11.88
CA THR A 210 17.27 -25.17 -13.24
C THR A 210 16.10 -24.90 -14.20
N THR A 211 14.85 -25.06 -13.78
CA THR A 211 13.66 -24.93 -14.65
C THR A 211 13.35 -23.49 -15.08
N SER A 212 14.04 -22.50 -14.51
CA SER A 212 13.92 -21.07 -14.85
C SER A 212 14.71 -20.66 -16.10
N LYS A 213 15.77 -21.39 -16.49
CA LYS A 213 16.59 -21.08 -17.69
C LYS A 213 15.98 -21.62 -19.00
N ALA A 214 15.45 -22.84 -19.00
CA ALA A 214 14.93 -23.50 -20.21
C ALA A 214 13.61 -22.93 -20.76
N ARG A 215 12.96 -22.00 -20.03
CA ARG A 215 11.75 -21.28 -20.52
C ARG A 215 12.09 -20.04 -21.36
N VAL A 216 13.35 -19.59 -21.36
CA VAL A 216 13.81 -18.45 -22.15
C VAL A 216 14.08 -18.89 -23.59
N ASP A 217 14.78 -20.02 -23.77
CA ASP A 217 15.21 -20.47 -25.11
C ASP A 217 14.07 -20.97 -26.01
N LYS A 218 12.95 -21.44 -25.45
CA LYS A 218 11.78 -21.91 -26.23
C LYS A 218 10.83 -20.81 -26.72
N LYS A 219 11.01 -19.55 -26.29
CA LYS A 219 10.16 -18.43 -26.73
C LYS A 219 10.71 -17.72 -27.98
N GLU A 220 12.00 -17.86 -28.28
CA GLU A 220 12.62 -17.25 -29.45
C GLU A 220 12.25 -18.01 -30.75
N ASP A 221 12.17 -19.34 -30.72
CA ASP A 221 11.84 -20.15 -31.91
C ASP A 221 10.36 -20.01 -32.38
N VAL A 222 9.44 -19.62 -31.49
CA VAL A 222 8.01 -19.47 -31.84
C VAL A 222 7.70 -18.08 -32.42
N GLN A 223 8.53 -17.08 -32.14
CA GLN A 223 8.37 -15.72 -32.68
C GLN A 223 8.82 -15.59 -34.15
N GLU A 224 9.77 -16.41 -34.61
CA GLU A 224 10.20 -16.40 -36.02
C GLU A 224 9.20 -17.05 -36.99
N GLU A 225 8.39 -18.03 -36.55
CA GLU A 225 7.35 -18.64 -37.39
C GLU A 225 6.09 -17.76 -37.52
N MET A 226 5.74 -16.98 -36.49
CA MET A 226 4.57 -16.10 -36.53
C MET A 226 4.81 -14.84 -37.39
N ALA A 227 6.05 -14.34 -37.45
CA ALA A 227 6.41 -13.18 -38.27
C ALA A 227 6.34 -13.45 -39.79
N LYS A 228 6.53 -14.71 -40.24
CA LYS A 228 6.46 -15.07 -41.67
C LYS A 228 5.04 -15.21 -42.22
N ASN A 229 4.04 -15.41 -41.36
CA ASN A 229 2.64 -15.58 -41.78
C ASN A 229 1.86 -14.26 -41.90
N GLU A 230 2.32 -13.17 -41.26
CA GLU A 230 1.67 -11.85 -41.35
C GLU A 230 2.04 -11.07 -42.63
N GLU A 231 3.17 -11.37 -43.28
CA GLU A 231 3.55 -10.73 -44.57
C GLU A 231 2.78 -11.26 -45.79
N LEU A 232 2.15 -12.44 -45.71
CA LEU A 232 1.41 -13.05 -46.82
C LEU A 232 -0.07 -12.64 -46.87
N GLN A 233 -0.64 -12.06 -45.81
CA GLN A 233 -2.06 -11.66 -45.76
C GLN A 233 -2.33 -10.19 -46.13
N ASN A 234 -1.30 -9.32 -46.17
CA ASN A 234 -1.49 -7.89 -46.44
C ASN A 234 -1.50 -7.49 -47.93
N ASN A 235 -1.38 -8.45 -48.87
CA ASN A 235 -1.33 -8.15 -50.31
C ASN A 235 -2.62 -8.38 -51.11
N ASN A 236 -3.76 -8.70 -50.49
CA ASN A 236 -4.95 -9.13 -51.25
C ASN A 236 -6.27 -8.37 -51.04
N ASN A 237 -6.31 -7.21 -50.37
CA ASN A 237 -7.56 -6.44 -50.27
C ASN A 237 -7.38 -4.95 -50.62
N ASN A 238 -7.14 -4.70 -51.91
CA ASN A 238 -7.50 -3.44 -52.55
C ASN A 238 -8.29 -3.78 -53.82
N ASN A 239 -9.61 -3.97 -53.69
CA ASN A 239 -10.55 -3.72 -54.78
C ASN A 239 -12.01 -3.73 -54.31
N LYS A 240 -12.72 -2.66 -54.70
CA LYS A 240 -14.18 -2.47 -54.80
C LYS A 240 -14.93 -1.93 -53.57
N ASN A 241 -14.98 -0.59 -53.52
CA ASN A 241 -16.22 0.13 -53.26
C ASN A 241 -17.07 0.18 -54.55
N ASN A 242 -18.36 -0.15 -54.48
CA ASN A 242 -19.46 0.75 -54.86
C ASN A 242 -20.83 0.06 -54.92
N SER A 243 -21.85 0.89 -54.66
CA SER A 243 -23.26 0.85 -55.11
C SER A 243 -24.35 0.27 -54.18
N ASN A 244 -25.09 1.21 -53.61
CA ASN A 244 -26.54 1.45 -53.74
C ASN A 244 -27.59 0.35 -53.45
N SER A 245 -28.45 0.72 -52.48
CA SER A 245 -29.92 0.88 -52.60
C SER A 245 -30.88 -0.28 -52.29
N ASN A 246 -31.86 0.10 -51.45
CA ASN A 246 -33.29 -0.25 -51.42
C ASN A 246 -33.82 -1.61 -50.87
N ASN A 247 -34.72 -1.40 -49.90
CA ASN A 247 -36.07 -1.95 -49.73
C ASN A 247 -36.35 -3.36 -49.16
N ASN A 248 -37.24 -3.28 -48.15
CA ASN A 248 -38.44 -4.09 -47.89
C ASN A 248 -38.36 -5.47 -47.20
N ASN A 249 -38.94 -5.44 -45.98
CA ASN A 249 -40.04 -6.26 -45.46
C ASN A 249 -39.95 -7.79 -45.29
N ASN A 250 -40.45 -8.14 -44.09
CA ASN A 250 -41.25 -9.30 -43.69
C ASN A 250 -40.56 -10.52 -43.03
N ASN A 251 -40.94 -10.67 -41.75
CA ASN A 251 -41.41 -11.87 -41.05
C ASN A 251 -40.59 -13.17 -41.18
N ASN A 252 -40.10 -13.67 -40.04
CA ASN A 252 -40.72 -14.83 -39.41
C ASN A 252 -40.23 -15.08 -37.96
N ASN A 253 -41.19 -15.55 -37.17
CA ASN A 253 -41.10 -15.90 -35.75
C ASN A 253 -40.37 -17.22 -35.49
N ASN A 254 -39.96 -17.34 -34.21
CA ASN A 254 -39.85 -18.55 -33.38
C ASN A 254 -38.54 -19.36 -33.36
N HIS A 255 -38.19 -19.73 -32.11
CA HIS A 255 -37.04 -20.51 -31.63
C HIS A 255 -35.73 -19.71 -31.62
N ILE A 256 -35.23 -19.25 -30.48
CA ILE A 256 -34.53 -20.05 -29.47
C ILE A 256 -34.70 -19.39 -28.09
N LYS A 257 -35.45 -20.04 -27.18
CA LYS A 257 -35.55 -19.66 -25.76
C LYS A 257 -35.17 -20.78 -24.78
N ASP A 258 -34.57 -21.87 -25.26
CA ASP A 258 -34.31 -23.07 -24.44
C ASP A 258 -32.84 -23.44 -24.21
N THR A 259 -31.89 -22.51 -24.33
CA THR A 259 -30.45 -22.80 -24.10
C THR A 259 -29.83 -22.06 -22.91
N ILE A 260 -30.59 -21.32 -22.10
CA ILE A 260 -30.03 -20.49 -21.01
C ILE A 260 -30.09 -21.16 -19.61
N LEU A 261 -30.65 -22.37 -19.49
CA LEU A 261 -30.88 -23.01 -18.18
C LEU A 261 -30.09 -24.31 -17.90
N LYS A 262 -29.01 -24.60 -18.65
CA LYS A 262 -28.14 -25.78 -18.39
C LYS A 262 -26.63 -25.46 -18.50
N GLY A 263 -26.18 -24.40 -17.83
CA GLY A 263 -24.75 -24.03 -17.76
C GLY A 263 -24.32 -23.49 -16.40
N LYS A 264 -24.96 -23.91 -15.31
CA LYS A 264 -24.68 -23.42 -13.95
C LYS A 264 -24.61 -24.59 -12.97
N LEU A 265 -23.55 -25.40 -13.08
CA LEU A 265 -23.06 -26.39 -12.11
C LEU A 265 -21.80 -27.01 -12.75
N LEU A 266 -20.62 -26.71 -12.18
CA LEU A 266 -19.21 -26.96 -12.58
C LEU A 266 -18.53 -25.57 -12.71
N SER A 267 -17.52 -25.13 -11.95
CA SER A 267 -16.61 -25.71 -10.96
C SER A 267 -16.18 -24.56 -10.00
N ASN A 268 -16.57 -24.63 -8.73
CA ASN A 268 -16.09 -23.68 -7.69
C ASN A 268 -14.72 -24.09 -7.10
N ASN A 269 -14.00 -25.04 -7.71
CA ASN A 269 -12.75 -25.60 -7.18
C ASN A 269 -11.48 -25.08 -7.87
N GLU A 270 -11.56 -24.24 -8.90
CA GLU A 270 -10.38 -23.76 -9.65
C GLU A 270 -9.88 -22.37 -9.21
N VAL A 271 -10.60 -21.68 -8.32
CA VAL A 271 -10.23 -20.33 -7.86
C VAL A 271 -9.37 -20.38 -6.58
N GLU A 272 -9.39 -21.47 -5.81
CA GLU A 272 -8.59 -21.60 -4.58
C GLU A 272 -7.14 -22.06 -4.82
N ASP A 273 -6.88 -22.87 -5.87
CA ASP A 273 -5.56 -23.47 -6.13
C ASP A 273 -4.53 -22.52 -6.77
N ASN A 274 -4.96 -21.35 -7.26
CA ASN A 274 -4.07 -20.35 -7.85
C ASN A 274 -3.57 -19.28 -6.87
N LYS A 275 -4.19 -19.13 -5.69
CA LYS A 275 -3.69 -18.17 -4.67
C LYS A 275 -2.40 -18.62 -3.98
N SER A 276 -2.08 -19.91 -3.99
CA SER A 276 -0.93 -20.46 -3.23
C SER A 276 0.41 -20.49 -3.99
N LYS A 277 0.43 -20.15 -5.29
CA LYS A 277 1.67 -20.11 -6.09
C LYS A 277 2.26 -18.69 -6.22
N ASP A 278 1.44 -17.65 -6.13
CA ASP A 278 1.89 -16.25 -6.27
C ASP A 278 2.34 -15.59 -4.96
N SER A 279 2.01 -16.19 -3.80
CA SER A 279 2.32 -15.59 -2.49
C SER A 279 3.82 -15.56 -2.12
N ASN A 280 4.68 -16.25 -2.88
CA ASN A 280 6.12 -16.33 -2.60
C ASN A 280 7.00 -15.47 -3.52
N ILE A 281 6.43 -14.74 -4.48
CA ILE A 281 7.22 -13.87 -5.35
C ILE A 281 7.34 -12.49 -4.70
N LEU A 282 8.45 -12.27 -3.99
CA LEU A 282 8.81 -11.02 -3.31
C LEU A 282 8.88 -9.81 -4.27
N GLY A 283 9.22 -10.04 -5.54
CA GLY A 283 9.28 -8.99 -6.57
C GLY A 283 7.92 -8.68 -7.18
N ILE A 284 7.85 -7.58 -7.93
CA ILE A 284 6.67 -7.26 -8.76
C ILE A 284 6.74 -8.13 -10.03
N THR A 285 5.71 -8.94 -10.29
CA THR A 285 5.68 -9.84 -11.45
C THR A 285 5.05 -9.19 -12.68
N SER A 286 4.11 -8.27 -12.49
CA SER A 286 3.48 -7.54 -13.58
C SER A 286 4.24 -6.29 -13.95
N LYS A 287 4.47 -6.09 -15.26
CA LYS A 287 5.09 -4.86 -15.76
C LYS A 287 4.07 -3.73 -15.81
N LYS A 288 4.47 -2.53 -15.39
CA LYS A 288 3.64 -1.32 -15.35
C LYS A 288 2.94 -1.01 -16.67
N ILE A 289 3.66 -1.15 -17.79
CA ILE A 289 3.19 -0.81 -19.15
C ILE A 289 2.26 -1.89 -19.72
N GLU A 290 2.48 -3.17 -19.38
CA GLU A 290 1.73 -4.29 -19.94
C GLU A 290 0.45 -4.58 -19.14
N ASN A 291 0.50 -4.49 -17.80
CA ASN A 291 -0.63 -4.73 -16.92
C ASN A 291 -0.60 -3.78 -15.72
N PHE A 292 -1.01 -2.54 -15.95
CA PHE A 292 -1.00 -1.46 -14.95
C PHE A 292 -1.81 -1.81 -13.69
N SER A 293 -2.98 -2.45 -13.83
CA SER A 293 -3.86 -2.76 -12.70
C SER A 293 -3.23 -3.76 -11.73
N ASP A 294 -2.62 -4.81 -12.26
CA ASP A 294 -1.96 -5.82 -11.44
C ASP A 294 -0.62 -5.31 -10.91
N TRP A 295 0.15 -4.58 -11.72
CA TRP A 295 1.36 -3.88 -11.25
C TRP A 295 1.04 -2.97 -10.06
N TYR A 296 -0.01 -2.14 -10.17
CA TYR A 296 -0.41 -1.21 -9.13
C TYR A 296 -0.75 -1.94 -7.83
N THR A 297 -1.57 -2.99 -7.93
CA THR A 297 -1.97 -3.84 -6.80
C THR A 297 -0.76 -4.47 -6.12
N GLN A 298 0.15 -5.05 -6.91
CA GLN A 298 1.36 -5.65 -6.37
C GLN A 298 2.26 -4.64 -5.69
N VAL A 299 2.45 -3.44 -6.28
CA VAL A 299 3.31 -2.40 -5.72
C VAL A 299 2.79 -1.96 -4.37
N ILE A 300 1.52 -1.56 -4.25
CA ILE A 300 0.98 -0.99 -3.01
C ILE A 300 0.91 -2.02 -1.86
N VAL A 301 0.72 -3.30 -2.18
CA VAL A 301 0.71 -4.38 -1.18
C VAL A 301 2.14 -4.80 -0.80
N LYS A 302 2.98 -5.12 -1.78
CA LYS A 302 4.34 -5.63 -1.55
C LYS A 302 5.29 -4.56 -1.00
N SER A 303 4.98 -3.27 -1.20
CA SER A 303 5.68 -2.15 -0.56
C SER A 303 5.15 -1.79 0.83
N GLU A 304 4.17 -2.55 1.34
CA GLU A 304 3.59 -2.35 2.67
C GLU A 304 2.94 -0.97 2.85
N LEU A 305 2.38 -0.40 1.78
CA LEU A 305 1.62 0.84 1.84
C LEU A 305 0.20 0.60 2.34
N ILE A 306 -0.43 -0.49 1.88
CA ILE A 306 -1.78 -0.85 2.28
C ILE A 306 -1.89 -2.30 2.73
N GLU A 307 -2.94 -2.60 3.48
CA GLU A 307 -3.51 -3.93 3.65
C GLU A 307 -4.97 -3.92 3.18
N TYR A 308 -5.41 -4.99 2.53
CA TYR A 308 -6.82 -5.15 2.17
C TYR A 308 -7.65 -5.39 3.43
N TYR A 309 -8.83 -4.77 3.49
CA TYR A 309 -9.79 -4.98 4.57
C TYR A 309 -10.98 -5.81 4.09
N ASP A 310 -11.67 -6.46 5.01
CA ASP A 310 -12.81 -7.33 4.70
C ASP A 310 -14.00 -6.57 4.11
N ILE A 311 -14.09 -5.25 4.37
CA ILE A 311 -15.09 -4.38 3.75
C ILE A 311 -14.54 -3.86 2.41
N SER A 312 -15.19 -4.25 1.32
CA SER A 312 -14.87 -3.79 -0.04
C SER A 312 -14.77 -2.26 -0.11
N GLY A 313 -13.68 -1.77 -0.68
CA GLY A 313 -13.42 -0.33 -0.86
C GLY A 313 -12.87 0.38 0.37
N CYS A 314 -12.66 -0.34 1.48
CA CYS A 314 -11.91 0.11 2.65
C CYS A 314 -10.53 -0.56 2.67
N TYR A 315 -9.50 0.18 3.07
CA TYR A 315 -8.11 -0.27 3.06
C TYR A 315 -7.40 0.24 4.30
N ILE A 316 -6.54 -0.58 4.90
CA ILE A 316 -5.71 -0.14 6.02
C ILE A 316 -4.52 0.62 5.46
N LEU A 317 -4.34 1.87 5.87
CA LEU A 317 -3.13 2.64 5.55
C LEU A 317 -2.02 2.26 6.53
N ARG A 318 -1.04 1.48 6.07
CA ARG A 318 0.11 1.06 6.88
C ARG A 318 1.05 2.25 7.14
N PRO A 319 2.00 2.14 8.10
CA PRO A 319 2.86 3.25 8.48
C PRO A 319 3.60 3.94 7.32
N ALA A 320 3.97 3.19 6.27
CA ALA A 320 4.63 3.77 5.10
C ALA A 320 3.73 4.73 4.31
N ALA A 321 2.45 4.39 4.13
CA ALA A 321 1.49 5.27 3.46
C ALA A 321 1.06 6.43 4.36
N TYR A 322 0.80 6.14 5.63
CA TYR A 322 0.38 7.15 6.58
C TYR A 322 1.48 8.21 6.82
N TYR A 323 2.76 7.82 6.79
CA TYR A 323 3.86 8.77 6.86
C TYR A 323 3.86 9.79 5.70
N ILE A 324 3.51 9.36 4.48
CA ILE A 324 3.39 10.28 3.33
C ILE A 324 2.27 11.28 3.60
N TRP A 325 1.13 10.80 4.13
CA TRP A 325 0.01 11.63 4.54
C TRP A 325 0.40 12.65 5.63
N GLU A 326 1.13 12.22 6.67
CA GLU A 326 1.61 13.10 7.75
C GLU A 326 2.52 14.22 7.21
N CYS A 327 3.38 13.90 6.23
CA CYS A 327 4.28 14.88 5.62
C CYS A 327 3.51 15.98 4.88
N VAL A 328 2.56 15.62 4.03
CA VAL A 328 1.75 16.60 3.29
C VAL A 328 0.77 17.33 4.21
N GLN A 329 0.27 16.65 5.25
CA GLN A 329 -0.55 17.26 6.30
C GLN A 329 0.23 18.33 7.09
N ALA A 330 1.46 18.03 7.50
CA ALA A 330 2.32 18.99 8.21
C ALA A 330 2.64 20.21 7.36
N PHE A 331 2.97 20.00 6.08
CA PHE A 331 3.16 21.07 5.10
C PHE A 331 1.91 21.94 4.99
N PHE A 332 0.78 21.33 4.68
CA PHE A 332 -0.43 22.08 4.37
C PHE A 332 -0.92 22.86 5.59
N ASN A 333 -0.91 22.24 6.78
CA ASN A 333 -1.20 22.93 8.04
C ASN A 333 -0.31 24.16 8.27
N LYS A 334 0.99 24.06 7.97
CA LYS A 334 1.92 25.19 8.12
C LYS A 334 1.56 26.32 7.16
N GLU A 335 1.21 26.00 5.91
CA GLU A 335 0.93 27.02 4.91
C GLU A 335 -0.44 27.67 5.09
N ILE A 336 -1.50 26.91 5.40
CA ILE A 336 -2.84 27.49 5.66
C ILE A 336 -2.86 28.36 6.92
N LYS A 337 -2.05 28.05 7.94
CA LYS A 337 -1.87 28.93 9.10
C LYS A 337 -1.30 30.30 8.73
N LYS A 338 -0.49 30.41 7.68
CA LYS A 338 -0.02 31.71 7.16
C LYS A 338 -1.13 32.52 6.50
N LEU A 339 -2.21 31.85 6.07
CA LEU A 339 -3.42 32.45 5.51
C LEU A 339 -4.47 32.77 6.59
N ASN A 340 -4.12 32.58 7.86
CA ASN A 340 -4.99 32.69 9.04
C ASN A 340 -6.16 31.70 9.03
N GLU A 341 -5.96 30.51 8.44
CA GLU A 341 -6.90 29.39 8.60
C GLU A 341 -6.71 28.70 9.95
N GLU A 342 -7.82 28.40 10.61
CA GLU A 342 -7.84 27.71 11.90
C GLU A 342 -8.36 26.28 11.76
N ASN A 343 -7.64 25.33 12.37
CA ASN A 343 -8.13 23.95 12.42
C ASN A 343 -9.28 23.84 13.42
N SER A 344 -10.32 23.11 13.03
CA SER A 344 -11.51 22.80 13.80
C SER A 344 -11.91 21.33 13.57
N TYR A 345 -12.97 20.89 14.24
CA TYR A 345 -13.52 19.56 14.01
C TYR A 345 -15.04 19.58 14.16
N PHE A 346 -15.74 19.25 13.09
CA PHE A 346 -17.19 19.07 13.08
C PHE A 346 -17.54 17.58 13.18
N PRO A 347 -18.68 17.24 13.81
CA PRO A 347 -19.09 15.84 13.99
C PRO A 347 -19.19 15.05 12.69
N LEU A 348 -18.91 13.76 12.76
CA LEU A 348 -19.05 12.82 11.64
C LEU A 348 -20.52 12.65 11.19
N PHE A 349 -21.44 12.75 12.15
CA PHE A 349 -22.85 12.45 11.97
C PHE A 349 -23.66 13.67 11.55
N VAL A 350 -24.54 13.47 10.56
CA VAL A 350 -25.46 14.49 10.06
C VAL A 350 -26.89 13.93 10.08
N THR A 351 -27.84 14.73 10.56
CA THR A 351 -29.26 14.33 10.56
C THR A 351 -29.82 14.39 9.15
N GLN A 352 -30.81 13.54 8.87
CA GLN A 352 -31.51 13.52 7.58
C GLN A 352 -32.02 14.91 7.19
N ASP A 353 -32.69 15.62 8.08
CA ASP A 353 -33.20 16.97 7.84
C ASP A 353 -32.16 17.98 7.36
N ARG A 354 -30.89 17.83 7.80
CA ARG A 354 -29.81 18.74 7.39
C ARG A 354 -29.30 18.41 6.01
N LEU A 355 -29.15 17.12 5.68
CA LEU A 355 -28.85 16.69 4.31
C LEU A 355 -29.97 17.08 3.34
N ASP A 356 -31.21 17.02 3.82
CA ASP A 356 -32.39 17.28 3.01
C ASP A 356 -32.50 18.72 2.54
N LYS A 357 -31.88 19.66 3.26
CA LYS A 357 -31.78 21.05 2.80
C LYS A 357 -31.05 21.15 1.46
N GLU A 358 -30.03 20.32 1.21
CA GLU A 358 -29.28 20.31 -0.06
C GLU A 358 -30.00 19.58 -1.20
N LYS A 359 -31.07 18.84 -0.91
CA LYS A 359 -31.77 18.00 -1.91
C LYS A 359 -32.36 18.79 -3.07
N ASN A 360 -32.71 20.07 -2.89
CA ASN A 360 -33.40 20.89 -3.91
C ASN A 360 -32.53 21.28 -5.12
N ARG A 361 -31.24 20.89 -5.18
CA ARG A 361 -30.36 21.18 -6.33
C ARG A 361 -29.53 20.01 -6.85
N ILE A 362 -29.54 18.85 -6.18
CA ILE A 362 -28.65 17.72 -6.51
C ILE A 362 -29.48 16.45 -6.63
N GLU A 363 -30.22 16.30 -7.74
CA GLU A 363 -30.81 15.00 -8.10
C GLU A 363 -29.81 14.13 -8.88
N GLU A 364 -28.92 14.72 -9.68
CA GLU A 364 -28.05 13.97 -10.60
C GLU A 364 -26.70 13.52 -9.99
N ASN A 365 -26.30 14.04 -8.83
CA ASN A 365 -24.97 13.79 -8.23
C ASN A 365 -25.00 13.62 -6.70
N ARG A 366 -26.02 12.96 -6.14
CA ARG A 366 -25.99 12.66 -4.70
C ARG A 366 -24.82 11.71 -4.42
N PRO A 367 -23.84 12.09 -3.59
CA PRO A 367 -22.87 11.13 -3.09
C PRO A 367 -23.65 10.04 -2.33
N GLU A 368 -23.31 8.79 -2.58
CA GLU A 368 -23.98 7.66 -1.94
C GLU A 368 -23.70 7.71 -0.43
N VAL A 369 -24.73 8.08 0.34
CA VAL A 369 -24.64 8.33 1.78
C VAL A 369 -24.82 7.03 2.55
N ALA A 370 -23.93 6.77 3.51
CA ALA A 370 -24.09 5.67 4.45
C ALA A 370 -24.94 6.12 5.65
N TRP A 371 -25.95 5.32 6.00
CA TRP A 371 -26.90 5.61 7.08
C TRP A 371 -26.69 4.70 8.29
N VAL A 372 -26.76 5.30 9.47
CA VAL A 372 -26.83 4.62 10.76
C VAL A 372 -28.29 4.65 11.21
N THR A 373 -28.87 3.47 11.38
CA THR A 373 -30.29 3.29 11.73
C THR A 373 -30.50 2.55 13.05
N LYS A 374 -29.43 2.01 13.66
CA LYS A 374 -29.46 1.22 14.90
C LYS A 374 -28.31 1.56 15.85
N TYR A 375 -28.54 1.36 17.15
CA TYR A 375 -27.52 1.36 18.20
C TYR A 375 -27.67 0.08 19.04
N GLY A 376 -26.65 -0.79 19.02
CA GLY A 376 -26.82 -2.17 19.50
C GLY A 376 -27.95 -2.86 18.75
N ASP A 377 -28.92 -3.41 19.49
CA ASP A 377 -30.10 -4.09 18.92
C ASP A 377 -31.32 -3.16 18.72
N SER A 378 -31.25 -1.91 19.19
CA SER A 378 -32.34 -0.94 19.14
C SER A 378 -32.28 -0.06 17.90
N ASN A 379 -33.44 0.30 17.35
CA ASN A 379 -33.52 1.30 16.27
C ASN A 379 -33.31 2.71 16.81
N LEU A 380 -32.65 3.56 16.01
CA LEU A 380 -32.61 4.99 16.27
C LEU A 380 -33.99 5.62 15.99
N PRO A 381 -34.39 6.64 16.75
CA PRO A 381 -35.64 7.36 16.50
C PRO A 381 -35.62 8.10 15.15
N GLU A 382 -34.44 8.54 14.71
CA GLU A 382 -34.20 9.19 13.42
C GLU A 382 -32.95 8.60 12.77
N GLU A 383 -32.96 8.47 11.45
CA GLU A 383 -31.80 8.01 10.69
C GLU A 383 -30.72 9.09 10.66
N ILE A 384 -29.48 8.68 10.91
CA ILE A 384 -28.31 9.56 10.96
C ILE A 384 -27.36 9.15 9.86
N ALA A 385 -26.97 10.08 9.01
CA ALA A 385 -26.01 9.83 7.96
C ALA A 385 -24.57 10.05 8.44
N ILE A 386 -23.65 9.28 7.87
CA ILE A 386 -22.21 9.55 7.92
C ILE A 386 -21.90 10.59 6.85
N ARG A 387 -21.16 11.65 7.21
CA ARG A 387 -20.88 12.75 6.28
C ARG A 387 -20.24 12.27 4.97
N PRO A 388 -20.80 12.66 3.81
CA PRO A 388 -20.10 12.61 2.52
C PRO A 388 -19.25 13.87 2.26
N THR A 389 -19.55 14.94 3.00
CA THR A 389 -18.94 16.28 3.03
C THR A 389 -19.55 17.09 4.20
N SER A 390 -18.92 18.17 4.68
CA SER A 390 -19.34 18.85 5.92
C SER A 390 -20.16 20.14 5.74
N GLU A 391 -20.50 20.57 4.51
CA GLU A 391 -21.25 21.81 4.23
C GLU A 391 -22.53 21.91 5.07
N THR A 392 -23.40 20.90 5.02
CA THR A 392 -24.66 20.88 5.79
C THR A 392 -24.48 20.95 7.31
N ILE A 393 -23.33 20.47 7.81
CA ILE A 393 -23.01 20.49 9.23
C ILE A 393 -22.49 21.88 9.61
N MET A 394 -21.48 22.37 8.89
CA MET A 394 -20.81 23.65 9.16
C MET A 394 -21.73 24.84 8.92
N TYR A 395 -22.40 24.88 7.76
CA TYR A 395 -23.24 26.01 7.37
C TYR A 395 -24.52 26.11 8.19
N SER A 396 -24.91 25.05 8.91
CA SER A 396 -26.00 25.13 9.88
C SER A 396 -25.67 25.94 11.14
N VAL A 397 -24.37 26.13 11.45
CA VAL A 397 -23.91 26.87 12.63
C VAL A 397 -23.24 28.20 12.29
N PHE A 398 -22.76 28.38 11.05
CA PHE A 398 -22.18 29.65 10.59
C PHE A 398 -23.09 30.88 10.84
N PRO A 399 -24.43 30.84 10.62
CA PRO A 399 -25.32 31.94 10.95
C PRO A 399 -25.37 32.29 12.43
N LYS A 400 -24.88 31.41 13.31
CA LYS A 400 -24.80 31.67 14.76
C LYS A 400 -23.51 32.41 15.13
N TRP A 401 -22.45 32.20 14.37
CA TRP A 401 -21.12 32.76 14.61
C TRP A 401 -20.90 34.08 13.88
N ILE A 402 -21.52 34.25 12.71
CA ILE A 402 -21.39 35.44 11.88
C ILE A 402 -22.64 36.31 12.10
N ARG A 403 -22.43 37.52 12.61
CA ARG A 403 -23.46 38.54 12.86
C ARG A 403 -23.10 39.89 12.25
N SER A 404 -21.83 40.28 12.34
CA SER A 404 -21.31 41.56 11.87
C SER A 404 -20.13 41.34 10.91
N TYR A 405 -19.81 42.35 10.10
CA TYR A 405 -18.61 42.37 9.26
C TYR A 405 -17.31 42.11 10.03
N ARG A 406 -17.30 42.32 11.36
CA ARG A 406 -16.16 42.06 12.25
C ARG A 406 -15.91 40.58 12.53
N ASP A 407 -16.90 39.73 12.29
CA ASP A 407 -16.77 38.26 12.43
C ASP A 407 -16.15 37.63 11.17
N LEU A 408 -15.86 38.44 10.15
CA LEU A 408 -15.32 38.03 8.87
C LEU A 408 -13.87 38.55 8.68
N PRO A 409 -13.02 37.79 7.96
CA PRO A 409 -13.32 36.48 7.36
C PRO A 409 -13.30 35.35 8.39
N LEU A 410 -14.26 34.41 8.27
CA LEU A 410 -14.22 33.15 9.00
C LEU A 410 -13.49 32.11 8.15
N LYS A 411 -12.45 31.48 8.70
CA LYS A 411 -11.50 30.63 7.97
C LYS A 411 -11.21 29.34 8.71
N LEU A 412 -11.89 28.25 8.32
CA LEU A 412 -11.85 26.98 9.03
C LEU A 412 -11.37 25.85 8.14
N ASN A 413 -10.50 25.00 8.70
CA ASN A 413 -10.05 23.75 8.11
C ASN A 413 -10.32 22.59 9.07
N GLN A 414 -10.55 21.38 8.56
CA GLN A 414 -10.51 20.17 9.38
C GLN A 414 -9.83 19.02 8.64
N TRP A 415 -9.21 18.12 9.41
CA TRP A 415 -8.65 16.85 8.92
C TRP A 415 -9.52 15.72 9.43
N ASN A 416 -9.99 14.86 8.53
CA ASN A 416 -11.00 13.86 8.87
C ASN A 416 -11.08 12.71 7.87
N THR A 417 -11.86 11.69 8.27
CA THR A 417 -12.39 10.67 7.37
C THR A 417 -13.76 11.08 6.80
N VAL A 418 -14.01 10.63 5.57
CA VAL A 418 -15.28 10.75 4.86
C VAL A 418 -15.68 9.40 4.28
N VAL A 419 -16.99 9.15 4.24
CA VAL A 419 -17.57 7.95 3.64
C VAL A 419 -18.42 8.33 2.44
N ARG A 420 -18.12 7.74 1.29
CA ARG A 420 -18.91 7.79 0.05
C ARG A 420 -19.08 6.38 -0.47
N TRP A 421 -20.29 5.84 -0.45
CA TRP A 421 -20.52 4.41 -0.67
C TRP A 421 -20.47 3.94 -2.15
N GLU A 422 -19.73 4.65 -3.00
CA GLU A 422 -19.79 4.53 -4.47
C GLU A 422 -19.87 3.09 -5.03
N PHE A 423 -20.79 2.86 -5.98
CA PHE A 423 -20.99 1.56 -6.64
C PHE A 423 -19.91 1.16 -7.66
N LYS A 424 -19.11 2.12 -8.14
CA LYS A 424 -18.05 1.85 -9.12
C LYS A 424 -16.89 1.09 -8.46
N GLN A 425 -16.14 0.33 -9.25
CA GLN A 425 -15.05 -0.52 -8.75
C GLN A 425 -14.03 0.31 -7.94
N PRO A 426 -13.78 -0.04 -6.67
CA PRO A 426 -12.84 0.70 -5.84
C PRO A 426 -11.40 0.38 -6.24
N THR A 427 -10.54 1.38 -6.14
CA THR A 427 -9.11 1.27 -6.41
C THR A 427 -8.39 1.95 -5.24
N PRO A 428 -7.51 1.27 -4.49
CA PRO A 428 -6.87 1.84 -3.31
C PRO A 428 -6.30 3.23 -3.56
N PHE A 429 -6.49 4.13 -2.59
CA PHE A 429 -6.20 5.57 -2.64
C PHE A 429 -6.94 6.37 -3.73
N ILE A 430 -6.96 5.91 -4.98
CA ILE A 430 -7.58 6.60 -6.13
C ILE A 430 -9.09 6.79 -5.89
N ARG A 431 -9.75 5.71 -5.47
CA ARG A 431 -11.20 5.62 -5.29
C ARG A 431 -11.53 4.62 -4.19
N THR A 432 -11.81 5.13 -3.01
CA THR A 432 -12.11 4.33 -1.81
C THR A 432 -13.44 4.78 -1.22
N ARG A 433 -14.11 3.89 -0.47
CA ARG A 433 -15.38 4.23 0.19
C ARG A 433 -15.15 5.08 1.41
N GLU A 434 -14.11 4.77 2.17
CA GLU A 434 -13.59 5.61 3.24
C GLU A 434 -12.24 6.19 2.80
N PHE A 435 -12.02 7.49 3.02
CA PHE A 435 -10.73 8.13 2.77
C PHE A 435 -10.45 9.23 3.78
N LEU A 436 -9.16 9.49 4.00
CA LEU A 436 -8.72 10.67 4.74
C LEU A 436 -8.65 11.85 3.78
N TRP A 437 -9.08 13.00 4.27
CA TRP A 437 -8.92 14.25 3.56
C TRP A 437 -8.72 15.40 4.51
N GLN A 438 -8.46 16.57 3.93
CA GLN A 438 -8.86 17.81 4.56
C GLN A 438 -9.97 18.45 3.74
N GLU A 439 -10.81 19.19 4.44
CA GLU A 439 -11.74 20.15 3.86
C GLU A 439 -11.61 21.48 4.58
N GLY A 440 -11.49 22.57 3.82
CA GLY A 440 -11.56 23.93 4.34
C GLY A 440 -12.77 24.66 3.81
N HIS A 441 -13.37 25.49 4.66
CA HIS A 441 -14.56 26.28 4.36
C HIS A 441 -14.41 27.66 4.96
N THR A 442 -14.71 28.67 4.15
CA THR A 442 -14.55 30.06 4.57
C THR A 442 -15.75 30.91 4.21
N ALA A 443 -15.87 32.04 4.89
CA ALA A 443 -16.87 33.06 4.64
C ALA A 443 -16.19 34.43 4.66
N HIS A 444 -16.44 35.23 3.62
CA HIS A 444 -15.82 36.52 3.38
C HIS A 444 -16.88 37.60 3.20
N LYS A 445 -16.51 38.85 3.45
CA LYS A 445 -17.37 40.00 3.17
C LYS A 445 -17.55 40.24 1.67
N ASN A 446 -16.48 40.03 0.88
CA ASN A 446 -16.41 40.42 -0.53
C ASN A 446 -15.98 39.24 -1.41
N GLU A 447 -16.45 39.25 -2.66
CA GLU A 447 -16.07 38.29 -3.70
C GLU A 447 -14.57 38.27 -3.98
N GLU A 448 -13.93 39.44 -4.06
CA GLU A 448 -12.51 39.56 -4.39
C GLU A 448 -11.62 38.79 -3.40
N GLU A 449 -11.90 38.91 -2.10
CA GLU A 449 -11.16 38.21 -1.05
C GLU A 449 -11.36 36.69 -1.14
N ALA A 450 -12.61 36.27 -1.36
CA ALA A 450 -12.96 34.86 -1.52
C ALA A 450 -12.27 34.23 -2.75
N VAL A 451 -12.34 34.90 -3.90
CA VAL A 451 -11.74 34.43 -5.16
C VAL A 451 -10.22 34.41 -5.08
N LYS A 452 -9.59 35.40 -4.44
CA LYS A 452 -8.16 35.39 -4.17
C LYS A 452 -7.76 34.15 -3.37
N LEU A 453 -8.49 33.85 -2.29
CA LEU A 453 -8.21 32.68 -1.45
C LEU A 453 -8.38 31.37 -2.22
N VAL A 454 -9.38 31.27 -3.12
CA VAL A 454 -9.56 30.07 -3.97
C VAL A 454 -8.28 29.75 -4.74
N PHE A 455 -7.64 30.76 -5.34
CA PHE A 455 -6.41 30.57 -6.11
C PHE A 455 -5.16 30.45 -5.25
N ASP A 456 -5.09 31.10 -4.10
CA ASP A 456 -4.01 30.89 -3.12
C ASP A 456 -3.98 29.43 -2.66
N ILE A 457 -5.14 28.86 -2.33
CA ILE A 457 -5.28 27.44 -1.95
C ILE A 457 -4.97 26.51 -3.12
N LEU A 458 -5.42 26.84 -4.33
CA LEU A 458 -5.09 26.04 -5.52
C LEU A 458 -3.57 26.00 -5.77
N ASP A 459 -2.84 27.09 -5.51
CA ASP A 459 -1.38 27.05 -5.59
C ASP A 459 -0.76 26.24 -4.45
N LEU A 460 -1.33 26.26 -3.24
CA LEU A 460 -0.89 25.35 -2.18
C LEU A 460 -1.07 23.87 -2.58
N TYR A 461 -2.14 23.53 -3.31
CA TYR A 461 -2.27 22.19 -3.88
C TYR A 461 -1.25 21.91 -4.98
N ARG A 462 -0.95 22.87 -5.86
CA ARG A 462 0.17 22.72 -6.80
C ARG A 462 1.46 22.39 -6.05
N ARG A 463 1.77 23.12 -4.98
CA ARG A 463 2.96 22.90 -4.14
C ARG A 463 2.93 21.57 -3.40
N TRP A 464 1.75 21.14 -2.91
CA TRP A 464 1.55 19.81 -2.35
C TRP A 464 1.98 18.72 -3.34
N TYR A 465 1.55 18.83 -4.59
CA TYR A 465 1.88 17.83 -5.60
C TYR A 465 3.31 17.98 -6.14
N GLU A 466 3.72 19.17 -6.56
CA GLU A 466 5.01 19.40 -7.20
C GLU A 466 6.19 19.40 -6.21
N GLU A 467 6.06 20.09 -5.07
CA GLU A 467 7.16 20.17 -4.11
C GLU A 467 7.25 18.88 -3.29
N TYR A 468 6.12 18.33 -2.82
CA TYR A 468 6.07 17.20 -1.87
C TYR A 468 5.82 15.82 -2.47
N LEU A 469 5.41 15.73 -3.73
CA LEU A 469 5.22 14.45 -4.41
C LEU A 469 5.97 14.39 -5.76
N ALA A 470 6.54 15.51 -6.23
CA ALA A 470 7.06 15.71 -7.58
C ALA A 470 6.10 15.25 -8.66
N VAL A 471 4.84 15.62 -8.52
CA VAL A 471 3.81 15.33 -9.51
C VAL A 471 3.46 16.64 -10.19
N PRO A 472 3.74 16.80 -11.50
CA PRO A 472 3.30 17.98 -12.22
C PRO A 472 1.78 17.97 -12.30
N ILE A 473 1.17 19.13 -12.07
CA ILE A 473 -0.28 19.31 -12.20
C ILE A 473 -0.59 20.47 -13.14
N ILE A 474 -1.77 20.41 -13.75
CA ILE A 474 -2.31 21.49 -14.55
C ILE A 474 -3.42 22.17 -13.73
N LYS A 475 -3.22 23.45 -13.39
CA LYS A 475 -4.26 24.28 -12.78
C LYS A 475 -5.30 24.65 -13.85
N GLY A 476 -6.58 24.55 -13.53
CA GLY A 476 -7.65 24.90 -14.46
C GLY A 476 -8.97 25.23 -13.77
N ILE A 477 -9.96 25.59 -14.58
CA ILE A 477 -11.35 25.78 -14.16
C ILE A 477 -12.19 24.67 -14.80
N LYS A 478 -13.04 24.01 -14.01
CA LYS A 478 -13.96 22.99 -14.52
C LYS A 478 -14.99 23.63 -15.45
N SER A 479 -15.45 22.86 -16.44
CA SER A 479 -16.60 23.25 -17.27
C SER A 479 -17.88 23.31 -16.44
N GLU A 480 -18.92 23.95 -16.98
CA GLU A 480 -20.23 24.04 -16.32
C GLU A 480 -20.84 22.68 -15.98
N GLY A 481 -20.60 21.65 -16.79
CA GLY A 481 -21.10 20.29 -16.53
C GLY A 481 -20.32 19.53 -15.46
N GLU A 482 -19.08 19.93 -15.15
CA GLU A 482 -18.17 19.22 -14.23
C GLU A 482 -17.88 20.03 -12.95
N LYS A 483 -18.35 21.27 -12.85
CA LYS A 483 -18.21 22.06 -11.63
C LYS A 483 -19.07 21.48 -10.52
N PHE A 484 -18.68 21.74 -9.27
CA PHE A 484 -19.54 21.42 -8.14
C PHE A 484 -20.88 22.18 -8.27
N GLY A 485 -22.01 21.47 -8.21
CA GLY A 485 -23.34 22.06 -8.49
C GLY A 485 -23.73 23.21 -7.54
N GLY A 486 -23.14 23.27 -6.35
CA GLY A 486 -23.31 24.38 -5.41
C GLY A 486 -22.38 25.58 -5.66
N ALA A 487 -21.36 25.43 -6.51
CA ALA A 487 -20.34 26.44 -6.75
C ALA A 487 -20.73 27.44 -7.85
N ASN A 488 -20.24 28.67 -7.72
CA ASN A 488 -20.20 29.63 -8.82
C ASN A 488 -19.22 29.13 -9.90
N PHE A 489 -17.97 28.88 -9.51
CA PHE A 489 -16.99 28.16 -10.32
C PHE A 489 -16.16 27.19 -9.47
N THR A 490 -15.59 26.18 -10.12
CA THR A 490 -14.69 25.21 -9.50
C THR A 490 -13.32 25.28 -10.15
N SER A 491 -12.31 25.63 -9.38
CA SER A 491 -10.92 25.48 -9.80
C SER A 491 -10.38 24.11 -9.40
N THR A 492 -9.51 23.54 -10.23
CA THR A 492 -9.03 22.16 -10.12
C THR A 492 -7.54 22.07 -10.41
N ALA A 493 -6.88 21.11 -9.78
CA ALA A 493 -5.56 20.63 -10.16
C ALA A 493 -5.73 19.26 -10.82
N GLU A 494 -5.35 19.14 -12.09
CA GLU A 494 -5.43 17.90 -12.87
C GLU A 494 -4.05 17.27 -12.99
N ALA A 495 -3.96 15.96 -12.75
CA ALA A 495 -2.78 15.16 -12.97
C ALA A 495 -3.05 14.13 -14.08
N PHE A 496 -2.00 13.60 -14.71
CA PHE A 496 -2.11 12.62 -15.78
C PHE A 496 -1.26 11.39 -15.46
N ILE A 497 -1.84 10.20 -15.66
CA ILE A 497 -1.13 8.93 -15.51
C ILE A 497 -0.82 8.41 -16.92
N SER A 498 0.45 8.49 -17.30
CA SER A 498 0.91 8.18 -18.66
C SER A 498 0.60 6.75 -19.09
N GLU A 499 0.81 5.77 -18.21
CA GLU A 499 0.73 4.35 -18.57
C GLU A 499 -0.70 3.85 -18.80
N ASN A 500 -1.72 4.53 -18.26
CA ASN A 500 -3.13 4.19 -18.54
C ASN A 500 -3.84 5.24 -19.42
N GLY A 501 -3.14 6.33 -19.78
CA GLY A 501 -3.67 7.41 -20.61
C GLY A 501 -4.83 8.20 -19.98
N ARG A 502 -4.95 8.22 -18.64
CA ARG A 502 -6.08 8.85 -17.94
C ARG A 502 -5.64 10.06 -17.13
N ALA A 503 -6.40 11.13 -17.28
CA ALA A 503 -6.37 12.26 -16.36
C ALA A 503 -7.12 11.90 -15.07
N ILE A 504 -6.71 12.51 -13.97
CA ILE A 504 -7.31 12.35 -12.66
C ILE A 504 -7.21 13.66 -11.87
N GLN A 505 -8.35 14.09 -11.32
CA GLN A 505 -8.41 15.25 -10.46
C GLN A 505 -7.65 15.01 -9.15
N ALA A 506 -6.68 15.88 -8.91
CA ALA A 506 -5.74 15.83 -7.80
C ALA A 506 -6.28 16.58 -6.57
N ALA A 507 -6.87 17.76 -6.75
CA ALA A 507 -7.49 18.57 -5.69
C ALA A 507 -8.47 19.60 -6.28
N THR A 508 -9.35 20.16 -5.45
CA THR A 508 -10.29 21.23 -5.85
C THR A 508 -10.34 22.39 -4.88
N SER A 509 -10.62 23.57 -5.42
CA SER A 509 -10.91 24.79 -4.68
C SER A 509 -12.06 25.54 -5.36
N HIS A 510 -13.16 25.72 -4.64
CA HIS A 510 -14.44 26.20 -5.13
C HIS A 510 -14.71 27.62 -4.65
N TYR A 511 -15.12 28.49 -5.58
CA TYR A 511 -15.84 29.70 -5.20
C TYR A 511 -17.33 29.37 -5.15
N LEU A 512 -17.93 29.41 -3.96
CA LEU A 512 -19.33 29.07 -3.75
C LEU A 512 -20.27 30.25 -3.98
N GLY A 513 -19.72 31.47 -4.07
CA GLY A 513 -20.50 32.70 -4.10
C GLY A 513 -21.38 32.84 -2.86
N THR A 514 -22.59 33.32 -3.05
CA THR A 514 -23.61 33.47 -1.99
C THR A 514 -24.64 32.34 -2.01
N ASN A 515 -24.39 31.24 -2.74
CA ASN A 515 -25.37 30.16 -2.93
C ASN A 515 -25.75 29.49 -1.61
N PHE A 516 -24.74 29.01 -0.88
CA PHE A 516 -24.95 28.39 0.43
C PHE A 516 -25.34 29.42 1.49
N ALA A 517 -24.84 30.65 1.40
CA ALA A 517 -25.19 31.73 2.32
C ALA A 517 -26.69 32.04 2.29
N LYS A 518 -27.28 32.14 1.09
CA LYS A 518 -28.74 32.31 0.92
C LYS A 518 -29.53 31.13 1.46
N MET A 519 -29.03 29.92 1.20
CA MET A 519 -29.68 28.67 1.61
C MET A 519 -29.70 28.48 3.14
N PHE A 520 -28.59 28.78 3.81
CA PHE A 520 -28.43 28.62 5.25
C PHE A 520 -28.68 29.91 6.04
N LYS A 521 -29.00 31.02 5.36
CA LYS A 521 -29.17 32.36 5.92
C LYS A 521 -27.93 32.84 6.68
N ILE A 522 -26.76 32.69 6.06
CA ILE A 522 -25.48 33.18 6.59
C ILE A 522 -25.33 34.64 6.16
N GLU A 523 -25.83 35.52 7.01
CA GLU A 523 -25.89 36.97 6.80
C GLU A 523 -24.99 37.69 7.81
N PHE A 524 -24.51 38.88 7.44
CA PHE A 524 -23.81 39.80 8.33
C PHE A 524 -24.31 41.22 8.12
N GLU A 525 -24.23 42.07 9.14
CA GLU A 525 -24.43 43.52 9.01
C GLU A 525 -23.12 44.19 8.57
N ASP A 526 -23.18 44.95 7.47
CA ASP A 526 -22.05 45.71 6.94
C ASP A 526 -21.79 47.01 7.74
N GLU A 527 -20.82 47.81 7.32
CA GLU A 527 -20.49 49.09 7.96
C GLU A 527 -21.62 50.12 7.93
N ASN A 528 -22.63 49.90 7.07
CA ASN A 528 -23.82 50.74 6.92
C ASN A 528 -25.05 50.13 7.62
N GLU A 529 -24.85 49.10 8.45
CA GLU A 529 -25.92 48.36 9.14
C GLU A 529 -26.91 47.67 8.19
N VAL A 530 -26.50 47.38 6.95
CA VAL A 530 -27.30 46.65 5.97
C VAL A 530 -26.92 45.18 5.96
N LYS A 531 -27.92 44.30 6.00
CA LYS A 531 -27.70 42.85 5.91
C LYS A 531 -27.21 42.44 4.53
N GLN A 532 -26.10 41.73 4.50
CA GLN A 532 -25.47 41.15 3.32
C GLN A 532 -25.26 39.65 3.49
N TYR A 533 -25.19 38.91 2.38
CA TYR A 533 -24.80 37.50 2.40
C TYR A 533 -23.29 37.35 2.28
N VAL A 534 -22.72 36.42 3.03
CA VAL A 534 -21.29 36.12 2.93
C VAL A 534 -20.93 35.47 1.59
N HIS A 535 -19.73 35.74 1.10
CA HIS A 535 -19.12 35.04 -0.02
C HIS A 535 -18.33 33.85 0.50
N GLN A 536 -18.67 32.64 0.08
CA GLN A 536 -18.07 31.42 0.61
C GLN A 536 -17.12 30.76 -0.37
N THR A 537 -16.17 30.02 0.18
CA THR A 537 -15.33 29.09 -0.57
C THR A 537 -15.27 27.77 0.18
N SER A 538 -14.99 26.70 -0.57
CA SER A 538 -14.61 25.41 0.00
C SER A 538 -13.50 24.77 -0.82
N TRP A 539 -12.70 23.91 -0.21
CA TRP A 539 -11.63 23.20 -0.92
C TRP A 539 -11.32 21.88 -0.24
N GLY A 540 -10.73 20.95 -1.00
CA GLY A 540 -10.31 19.67 -0.42
C GLY A 540 -9.23 18.95 -1.23
N CYS A 541 -8.43 18.17 -0.51
CA CYS A 541 -7.45 17.24 -1.05
C CYS A 541 -7.43 15.97 -0.17
N THR A 542 -7.20 14.82 -0.79
CA THR A 542 -7.43 13.50 -0.17
C THR A 542 -6.19 12.62 -0.26
N THR A 543 -6.22 11.47 0.41
CA THR A 543 -5.21 10.40 0.27
C THR A 543 -5.03 9.87 -1.14
N ARG A 544 -5.87 10.25 -2.12
CA ARG A 544 -5.60 10.06 -3.55
C ARG A 544 -4.22 10.57 -3.96
N SER A 545 -3.72 11.62 -3.29
CA SER A 545 -2.42 12.19 -3.58
C SER A 545 -1.25 11.21 -3.41
N ILE A 546 -1.42 10.13 -2.64
CA ILE A 546 -0.32 9.19 -2.36
C ILE A 546 0.08 8.37 -3.60
N VAL A 547 -0.79 8.24 -4.61
CA VAL A 547 -0.66 7.24 -5.69
C VAL A 547 0.31 7.61 -6.81
N TYR A 548 0.66 8.88 -6.90
CA TYR A 548 1.35 9.36 -8.08
C TYR A 548 2.84 8.98 -8.01
N ASP A 549 3.28 8.23 -9.01
CA ASP A 549 4.66 7.81 -9.20
C ASP A 549 5.25 8.53 -10.42
N ASN A 550 6.42 9.10 -10.24
CA ASN A 550 7.06 9.95 -11.25
C ASN A 550 8.19 9.17 -11.94
N ASP A 551 7.82 8.33 -12.91
CA ASP A 551 8.76 7.62 -13.79
C ASP A 551 8.89 8.26 -15.18
N THR A 552 8.23 9.38 -15.42
CA THR A 552 8.31 10.09 -16.71
C THR A 552 8.90 11.47 -16.49
N TRP A 553 10.23 11.59 -16.54
CA TRP A 553 11.01 12.68 -17.17
C TRP A 553 12.48 12.29 -17.28
#